data_AF-A0A6I5NYD9-F1
#
_entry.id   AF-A0A6I5NYD9-F1
#
_cell.length_a   1.000
_cell.length_b   1.000
_cell.length_c   1.000
_cell.angle_alpha   90.00
_cell.angle_beta   90.00
_cell.angle_gamma   90.00
#
_symmetry.space_group_name_H-M   'P 1'
#
loop_
_entity.id
_entity.type
_entity.pdbx_description
1 polymer ?
#
loop_
_entity_poly.entity_id
_entity_poly.type
_entity_poly.pdbx_seq_one_letter_code
_entity_poly.pdbx_strand_id
1 'polypeptide(L)'
;MKDKGSENIFETDWLASKPVFYNTQTNKVSHNINDVVDLRNLDFHPEGLYNYFEFGYSVFGQTPIKNVKFLRYSSSLEKGGNGSIRIEYHQDPVDQWADKCSDKDELIGKLEKTILDWERAVDGEIVIPTSGGYDSRLLNLLVSDKNRIRSFTYGVSENQLNSMEIVKAEKISEILGTRWEPILLGQYHRYFREWGAIFGSSTHAHGMYHIEFYKKVLKRVYGNNPFLSGIFGDVWAGSTDYISLNMPRDLRYLGYSHGLCADASQLMLKTDHDIRDSFWEDHREKLNDYFYQVIFLIRLKIILISYLIRVPQDMFGFKAWSPFLEQDIALSMLTLPSEWRKQRKWQRNLFRDNGLDLESMSLRFNKQNNLNYQAMRQVPLKPLDMDLLSEVVRPRYIEWINSKIKKQSPLKYKISNFRRSSKINAVLNRLRIKEERLNAYYAYLTLKPIEELLIKRNLSSKLDC
;
A
#
# COMPACT_ATOMS: atom_id res chain seq x y z
N MET A 1 -27.97 30.00 -20.84
CA MET A 1 -28.74 28.85 -20.33
C MET A 1 -27.74 27.85 -19.77
N LYS A 2 -27.69 27.67 -18.44
CA LYS A 2 -26.87 26.63 -17.80
C LYS A 2 -27.61 25.31 -17.99
N ASP A 3 -26.99 24.39 -18.73
CA ASP A 3 -27.53 23.06 -18.92
C ASP A 3 -27.52 22.33 -17.58
N LYS A 4 -28.70 22.12 -16.99
CA LYS A 4 -28.91 21.26 -15.82
C LYS A 4 -28.97 19.81 -16.31
N GLY A 5 -27.85 19.28 -16.78
CA GLY A 5 -27.67 17.87 -17.07
C GLY A 5 -26.77 17.28 -15.99
N SER A 6 -27.30 16.33 -15.20
CA SER A 6 -26.63 15.62 -14.09
C SER A 6 -25.09 15.54 -14.20
N GLU A 7 -24.39 16.43 -13.50
CA GLU A 7 -22.93 16.41 -13.36
C GLU A 7 -22.56 15.32 -12.36
N ASN A 8 -22.09 14.17 -12.85
CA ASN A 8 -21.35 13.25 -11.99
C ASN A 8 -19.95 13.83 -11.80
N ILE A 9 -19.72 14.41 -10.62
CA ILE A 9 -18.42 14.94 -10.20
C ILE A 9 -17.69 13.87 -9.41
N PHE A 10 -16.45 13.56 -9.82
CA PHE A 10 -15.53 12.74 -9.05
C PHE A 10 -14.47 13.64 -8.43
N GLU A 11 -14.23 13.50 -7.13
CA GLU A 11 -13.24 14.30 -6.42
C GLU A 11 -12.24 13.42 -5.69
N THR A 12 -11.00 13.91 -5.61
CA THR A 12 -9.96 13.33 -4.75
C THR A 12 -9.70 14.25 -3.57
N ASP A 13 -9.50 13.68 -2.40
CA ASP A 13 -8.98 14.41 -1.24
C ASP A 13 -7.52 14.89 -1.46
N TRP A 14 -6.95 15.53 -0.43
CA TRP A 14 -5.59 16.08 -0.42
C TRP A 14 -4.47 15.05 -0.63
N LEU A 15 -4.76 13.74 -0.54
CA LEU A 15 -3.83 12.65 -0.82
C LEU A 15 -4.20 11.83 -2.06
N ALA A 16 -5.41 11.97 -2.58
CA ALA A 16 -6.08 10.98 -3.44
C ALA A 16 -6.19 9.58 -2.78
N SER A 17 -6.63 9.53 -1.52
CA SER A 17 -6.74 8.27 -0.76
C SER A 17 -7.67 7.23 -1.38
N LYS A 18 -8.66 7.69 -2.15
CA LYS A 18 -9.53 6.89 -3.01
C LYS A 18 -9.23 7.19 -4.48
N PRO A 19 -8.54 6.30 -5.21
CA PRO A 19 -8.18 6.54 -6.60
C PRO A 19 -9.41 6.78 -7.49
N VAL A 20 -9.29 7.69 -8.44
CA VAL A 20 -10.25 7.91 -9.53
C VAL A 20 -9.52 7.68 -10.83
N PHE A 21 -9.94 6.66 -11.58
CA PHE A 21 -9.41 6.34 -12.90
C PHE A 21 -10.32 6.89 -13.97
N TYR A 22 -9.74 7.29 -15.09
CA TYR A 22 -10.50 7.74 -16.25
C TYR A 22 -9.81 7.34 -17.56
N ASN A 23 -10.61 7.21 -18.61
CA ASN A 23 -10.13 6.91 -19.95
C ASN A 23 -10.30 8.13 -20.85
N THR A 24 -9.21 8.66 -21.39
CA THR A 24 -9.19 9.88 -22.22
C THR A 24 -9.82 9.70 -23.59
N GLN A 25 -10.06 8.47 -24.04
CA GLN A 25 -10.68 8.17 -25.32
C GLN A 25 -12.16 7.80 -25.17
N THR A 26 -12.51 6.98 -24.19
CA THR A 26 -13.89 6.51 -23.98
C THR A 26 -14.70 7.38 -22.99
N ASN A 27 -14.04 8.32 -22.31
CA ASN A 27 -14.61 9.16 -21.26
C ASN A 27 -15.27 8.39 -20.11
N LYS A 28 -14.89 7.12 -19.92
CA LYS A 28 -15.28 6.33 -18.74
C LYS A 28 -14.50 6.82 -17.51
N VAL A 29 -15.17 6.84 -16.37
CA VAL A 29 -14.60 7.25 -15.08
C VAL A 29 -15.09 6.26 -14.01
N SER A 30 -14.20 5.78 -13.14
CA SER A 30 -14.53 4.88 -12.04
C SER A 30 -13.46 4.91 -10.95
N HIS A 31 -13.80 4.45 -9.76
CA HIS A 31 -12.82 4.15 -8.71
C HIS A 31 -12.07 2.82 -8.92
N ASN A 32 -12.49 2.02 -9.91
CA ASN A 32 -11.84 0.76 -10.29
C ASN A 32 -11.29 0.87 -11.71
N ILE A 33 -9.98 0.64 -11.86
CA ILE A 33 -9.30 0.67 -13.16
C ILE A 33 -9.96 -0.28 -14.17
N ASN A 34 -10.43 -1.45 -13.73
CA ASN A 34 -11.03 -2.45 -14.63
C ASN A 34 -12.27 -1.92 -15.38
N ASP A 35 -12.97 -0.93 -14.83
CA ASP A 35 -14.21 -0.40 -15.42
C ASP A 35 -13.94 0.60 -16.55
N VAL A 36 -12.75 1.22 -16.56
CA VAL A 36 -12.38 2.27 -17.53
C VAL A 36 -11.49 1.76 -18.66
N VAL A 37 -10.92 0.57 -18.52
CA VAL A 37 -10.12 -0.07 -19.58
C VAL A 37 -11.00 -0.43 -20.76
N ASP A 38 -10.60 0.02 -21.95
CA ASP A 38 -11.18 -0.46 -23.20
C ASP A 38 -10.42 -1.72 -23.65
N LEU A 39 -10.97 -2.89 -23.31
CA LEU A 39 -10.34 -4.17 -23.64
C LEU A 39 -10.26 -4.44 -25.15
N ARG A 40 -11.07 -3.78 -25.99
CA ARG A 40 -11.05 -4.00 -27.44
C ARG A 40 -9.90 -3.26 -28.10
N ASN A 41 -9.58 -2.07 -27.61
CA ASN A 41 -8.52 -1.21 -28.13
C ASN A 41 -7.35 -1.09 -27.15
N LEU A 42 -7.06 -2.18 -26.42
CA LEU A 42 -6.04 -2.19 -25.38
C LEU A 42 -4.64 -2.13 -25.99
N ASP A 43 -3.91 -1.09 -25.61
CA ASP A 43 -2.49 -0.88 -25.93
C ASP A 43 -1.77 -0.42 -24.65
N PHE A 44 -0.47 -0.66 -24.55
CA PHE A 44 0.32 -0.26 -23.39
C PHE A 44 0.89 1.15 -23.58
N HIS A 45 0.83 1.95 -22.51
CA HIS A 45 1.58 3.19 -22.46
C HIS A 45 3.05 2.86 -22.17
N PRO A 46 4.03 3.21 -23.04
CA PRO A 46 5.42 2.81 -22.84
C PRO A 46 6.00 3.28 -21.50
N GLU A 47 5.84 4.57 -21.20
CA GLU A 47 6.33 5.12 -19.92
C GLU A 47 5.51 4.66 -18.72
N GLY A 48 4.17 4.63 -18.81
CA GLY A 48 3.31 4.13 -17.74
C GLY A 48 3.62 2.67 -17.36
N LEU A 49 3.89 1.81 -18.33
CA LEU A 49 4.31 0.42 -18.09
C LEU A 49 5.73 0.36 -17.50
N TYR A 50 6.65 1.19 -18.00
CA TYR A 50 8.00 1.31 -17.43
C TYR A 50 7.96 1.69 -15.95
N ASN A 51 7.22 2.75 -15.62
CA ASN A 51 7.07 3.23 -14.25
C ASN A 51 6.37 2.18 -13.38
N TYR A 52 5.35 1.49 -13.89
CA TYR A 52 4.74 0.37 -13.17
C TYR A 52 5.72 -0.78 -12.90
N PHE A 53 6.64 -1.08 -13.83
CA PHE A 53 7.69 -2.09 -13.57
C PHE A 53 8.68 -1.61 -12.51
N GLU A 54 9.09 -0.33 -12.54
CA GLU A 54 10.06 0.22 -11.58
C GLU A 54 9.49 0.38 -10.17
N PHE A 55 8.24 0.84 -10.05
CA PHE A 55 7.59 1.12 -8.77
C PHE A 55 6.77 -0.08 -8.25
N GLY A 56 6.27 -0.93 -9.15
CA GLY A 56 5.31 -1.99 -8.85
C GLY A 56 3.85 -1.50 -8.78
N TYR A 57 3.59 -0.23 -9.09
CA TYR A 57 2.27 0.38 -9.11
C TYR A 57 2.29 1.63 -9.99
N SER A 58 1.10 2.13 -10.34
CA SER A 58 0.92 3.31 -11.20
C SER A 58 1.37 4.59 -10.48
N VAL A 59 2.11 5.46 -11.16
CA VAL A 59 2.62 6.72 -10.58
C VAL A 59 2.48 7.86 -11.60
N PHE A 60 2.67 9.10 -11.14
CA PHE A 60 2.67 10.31 -11.98
C PHE A 60 1.39 10.51 -12.82
N GLY A 61 0.23 10.09 -12.29
CA GLY A 61 -1.07 10.22 -12.97
C GLY A 61 -1.28 9.25 -14.15
N GLN A 62 -0.38 8.30 -14.36
CA GLN A 62 -0.42 7.35 -15.48
C GLN A 62 -0.54 5.91 -15.02
N THR A 63 -1.26 5.10 -15.82
CA THR A 63 -1.32 3.65 -15.64
C THR A 63 -0.49 2.95 -16.72
N PRO A 64 -0.28 1.61 -16.64
CA PRO A 64 0.33 0.84 -17.72
C PRO A 64 -0.42 0.91 -19.05
N ILE A 65 -1.70 1.31 -19.05
CA ILE A 65 -2.60 1.20 -20.18
C ILE A 65 -2.72 2.56 -20.86
N LYS A 66 -2.56 2.58 -22.18
CA LYS A 66 -2.72 3.79 -22.99
C LYS A 66 -4.12 4.37 -22.80
N ASN A 67 -4.20 5.70 -22.76
CA ASN A 67 -5.44 6.46 -22.53
C ASN A 67 -6.07 6.27 -21.14
N VAL A 68 -5.58 5.39 -20.27
CA VAL A 68 -6.08 5.22 -18.90
C VAL A 68 -5.16 5.93 -17.93
N LYS A 69 -5.72 6.92 -17.24
CA LYS A 69 -5.03 7.78 -16.27
C LYS A 69 -5.71 7.71 -14.92
N PHE A 70 -5.08 8.26 -13.90
CA PHE A 70 -5.71 8.48 -12.61
C PHE A 70 -5.59 9.93 -12.16
N LEU A 71 -6.60 10.41 -11.45
CA LEU A 71 -6.69 11.79 -10.97
C LEU A 71 -5.68 12.00 -9.84
N ARG A 72 -4.95 13.12 -9.89
CA ARG A 72 -4.04 13.51 -8.80
C ARG A 72 -4.85 14.03 -7.61
N TYR A 73 -4.21 14.18 -6.46
CA TYR A 73 -4.77 14.79 -5.25
C TYR A 73 -5.36 16.18 -5.51
N SER A 74 -6.27 16.64 -4.63
CA SER A 74 -6.89 17.97 -4.69
C SER A 74 -7.38 18.35 -6.09
N SER A 75 -8.19 17.49 -6.69
CA SER A 75 -8.66 17.64 -8.07
C SER A 75 -10.10 17.15 -8.19
N SER A 76 -10.83 17.69 -9.15
CA SER A 76 -12.16 17.21 -9.55
C SER A 76 -12.18 16.84 -11.03
N LEU A 77 -13.05 15.90 -11.37
CA LEU A 77 -13.35 15.49 -12.73
C LEU A 77 -14.87 15.58 -12.92
N GLU A 78 -15.28 16.46 -13.83
CA GLU A 78 -16.66 16.66 -14.23
C GLU A 78 -16.95 15.93 -15.54
N LYS A 79 -18.10 15.25 -15.61
CA LYS A 79 -18.62 14.68 -16.85
C LYS A 79 -19.68 15.60 -17.43
N GLY A 80 -19.36 16.26 -18.54
CA GLY A 80 -20.30 17.11 -19.28
C GLY A 80 -21.45 16.31 -19.90
N GLY A 81 -22.55 16.99 -20.23
CA GLY A 81 -23.77 16.36 -20.79
C GLY A 81 -23.57 15.62 -22.13
N ASN A 82 -22.54 15.98 -22.89
CA ASN A 82 -22.12 15.28 -24.11
C ASN A 82 -21.18 14.08 -23.85
N GLY A 83 -20.91 13.78 -22.57
CA GLY A 83 -19.98 12.73 -22.14
C GLY A 83 -18.51 13.13 -22.10
N SER A 84 -18.12 14.37 -22.42
CA SER A 84 -16.72 14.82 -22.30
C SER A 84 -16.30 14.93 -20.84
N ILE A 85 -15.05 14.59 -20.55
CA ILE A 85 -14.45 14.81 -19.22
C ILE A 85 -13.74 16.16 -19.16
N ARG A 86 -13.93 16.89 -18.07
CA ARG A 86 -13.16 18.09 -17.71
C ARG A 86 -12.49 17.86 -16.38
N ILE A 87 -11.20 18.18 -16.29
CA ILE A 87 -10.42 18.07 -15.06
C ILE A 87 -10.13 19.48 -14.57
N GLU A 88 -10.35 19.69 -13.28
CA GLU A 88 -9.96 20.90 -12.57
C GLU A 88 -8.97 20.52 -11.45
N TYR A 89 -7.89 21.31 -11.36
CA TYR A 89 -6.87 21.15 -10.33
C TYR A 89 -7.05 22.24 -9.29
N HIS A 90 -7.30 21.84 -8.05
CA HIS A 90 -7.48 22.76 -6.94
C HIS A 90 -6.13 23.14 -6.32
N GLN A 91 -6.14 24.21 -5.54
CA GLN A 91 -5.00 24.58 -4.72
C GLN A 91 -4.67 23.47 -3.72
N ASP A 92 -3.38 23.19 -3.55
CA ASP A 92 -2.93 22.19 -2.59
C ASP A 92 -3.06 22.75 -1.16
N PRO A 93 -3.90 22.16 -0.28
CA PRO A 93 -4.08 22.66 1.08
C PRO A 93 -2.81 22.51 1.94
N VAL A 94 -1.86 21.67 1.52
CA VAL A 94 -0.57 21.45 2.19
C VAL A 94 0.26 22.73 2.26
N ASP A 95 0.19 23.58 1.23
CA ASP A 95 1.03 24.77 1.13
C ASP A 95 0.74 25.76 2.28
N GLN A 96 -0.47 25.72 2.84
CA GLN A 96 -0.88 26.54 3.99
C GLN A 96 -0.27 26.08 5.33
N TRP A 97 0.46 24.96 5.34
CA TRP A 97 1.03 24.35 6.53
C TRP A 97 2.55 24.37 6.58
N ALA A 98 3.24 24.73 5.49
CA ALA A 98 4.69 24.65 5.39
C ALA A 98 5.42 25.44 6.49
N ASP A 99 4.90 26.61 6.86
CA ASP A 99 5.49 27.49 7.88
C ASP A 99 4.86 27.33 9.28
N LYS A 100 3.97 26.35 9.46
CA LYS A 100 3.31 26.11 10.75
C LYS A 100 4.20 25.27 11.66
N CYS A 101 4.04 25.50 12.96
CA CYS A 101 4.63 24.70 14.01
C CYS A 101 3.52 24.25 14.96
N SER A 102 3.32 22.93 15.08
CA SER A 102 2.27 22.38 15.94
C SER A 102 2.79 22.09 17.34
N ASP A 103 1.92 22.25 18.36
CA ASP A 103 2.24 21.83 19.71
C ASP A 103 1.94 20.33 19.93
N LYS A 104 2.79 19.68 20.74
CA LYS A 104 2.74 18.24 21.00
C LYS A 104 1.53 17.86 21.86
N ASP A 105 1.20 18.65 22.89
CA ASP A 105 0.08 18.35 23.78
C ASP A 105 -1.25 18.67 23.10
N GLU A 106 -1.32 19.75 22.32
CA GLU A 106 -2.49 20.06 21.47
C GLU A 106 -2.77 18.95 20.45
N LEU A 107 -1.74 18.42 19.78
CA LEU A 107 -1.87 17.31 18.84
C LEU A 107 -2.44 16.06 19.51
N ILE A 108 -1.94 15.69 20.70
CA ILE A 108 -2.42 14.51 21.44
C ILE A 108 -3.89 14.71 21.82
N GLY A 109 -4.25 15.87 22.36
CA GLY A 109 -5.64 16.19 22.67
C GLY A 109 -6.55 16.17 21.44
N LYS A 110 -6.05 16.62 20.28
CA LYS A 110 -6.79 16.56 19.01
C LYS A 110 -7.00 15.13 18.53
N LEU A 111 -5.99 14.28 18.62
CA LEU A 111 -6.09 12.84 18.31
C LEU A 111 -7.12 12.14 19.22
N GLU A 112 -7.02 12.36 20.53
CA GLU A 112 -7.94 11.81 21.54
C GLU A 112 -9.38 12.21 21.23
N LYS A 113 -9.63 13.51 21.04
CA LYS A 113 -10.96 14.03 20.73
C LYS A 113 -11.50 13.45 19.43
N THR A 114 -10.71 13.43 18.36
CA THR A 114 -11.16 12.95 17.04
C THR A 114 -11.53 11.47 17.10
N ILE A 115 -10.74 10.64 17.79
CA ILE A 115 -11.02 9.21 17.96
C ILE A 115 -12.25 9.01 18.85
N LEU A 116 -12.39 9.77 19.93
CA LEU A 116 -13.56 9.69 20.82
C LEU A 116 -14.87 10.09 20.11
N ASP A 117 -14.83 11.16 19.31
CA ASP A 117 -15.99 11.61 18.54
C ASP A 117 -16.39 10.56 17.48
N TRP A 118 -15.42 9.95 16.80
CA TRP A 118 -15.66 8.82 15.90
C TRP A 118 -16.20 7.59 16.64
N GLU A 119 -15.63 7.23 17.79
CA GLU A 119 -16.04 6.10 18.63
C GLU A 119 -17.51 6.22 19.08
N ARG A 120 -17.95 7.44 19.40
CA ARG A 120 -19.35 7.76 19.77
C ARG A 120 -20.31 7.70 18.59
N ALA A 121 -19.83 7.93 17.37
CA ALA A 121 -20.64 7.92 16.16
C ALA A 121 -20.85 6.51 15.58
N VAL A 122 -20.19 5.49 16.14
CA VAL A 122 -20.24 4.12 15.64
C VAL A 122 -20.67 3.15 16.74
N ASP A 123 -21.43 2.12 16.36
CA ASP A 123 -21.89 1.06 17.26
C ASP A 123 -21.14 -0.26 17.03
N GLY A 124 -21.05 -1.07 18.07
CA GLY A 124 -20.50 -2.42 18.02
C GLY A 124 -19.00 -2.49 18.33
N GLU A 125 -18.40 -3.64 17.98
CA GLU A 125 -16.98 -3.94 18.22
C GLU A 125 -16.08 -3.13 17.28
N ILE A 126 -15.11 -2.42 17.85
CA ILE A 126 -14.11 -1.65 17.11
C ILE A 126 -12.97 -2.58 16.73
N VAL A 127 -12.88 -2.89 15.44
CA VAL A 127 -11.85 -3.76 14.89
C VAL A 127 -10.57 -2.97 14.65
N ILE A 128 -9.48 -3.39 15.28
CA ILE A 128 -8.17 -2.77 15.10
C ILE A 128 -7.16 -3.86 14.69
N PRO A 129 -6.58 -3.80 13.48
CA PRO A 129 -5.42 -4.62 13.15
C PRO A 129 -4.22 -4.17 13.98
N THR A 130 -4.01 -4.84 15.10
CA THR A 130 -3.00 -4.45 16.08
C THR A 130 -1.68 -5.07 15.73
N SER A 131 -0.71 -4.25 15.36
CA SER A 131 0.69 -4.64 15.22
C SER A 131 1.48 -4.24 16.47
N GLY A 132 2.73 -4.67 16.55
CA GLY A 132 3.70 -4.14 17.50
C GLY A 132 4.22 -2.74 17.14
N GLY A 133 3.79 -2.17 16.01
CA GLY A 133 4.10 -0.81 15.57
C GLY A 133 3.41 0.27 16.43
N TYR A 134 3.86 1.51 16.27
CA TYR A 134 3.40 2.64 17.09
C TYR A 134 1.99 3.09 16.72
N ASP A 135 1.60 2.99 15.45
CA ASP A 135 0.33 3.57 14.99
C ASP A 135 -0.86 2.80 15.54
N SER A 136 -0.89 1.48 15.35
CA SER A 136 -1.93 0.64 15.94
C SER A 136 -1.88 0.64 17.47
N ARG A 137 -0.68 0.73 18.08
CA ARG A 137 -0.52 0.83 19.53
C ARG A 137 -1.15 2.12 20.07
N LEU A 138 -0.95 3.24 19.38
CA LEU A 138 -1.57 4.52 19.69
C LEU A 138 -3.10 4.43 19.56
N LEU A 139 -3.63 3.84 18.50
CA LEU A 139 -5.08 3.67 18.34
C LEU A 139 -5.71 2.83 19.46
N ASN A 140 -5.06 1.73 19.87
CA ASN A 140 -5.53 0.94 21.02
C ASN A 140 -5.48 1.74 22.33
N LEU A 141 -4.48 2.62 22.49
CA LEU A 141 -4.36 3.49 23.65
C LEU A 141 -5.45 4.57 23.68
N LEU A 142 -5.82 5.15 22.54
CA LEU A 142 -6.70 6.33 22.48
C LEU A 142 -8.21 6.00 22.41
N VAL A 143 -8.61 4.81 21.96
CA VAL A 143 -10.03 4.39 22.02
C VAL A 143 -10.46 4.29 23.48
N SER A 144 -11.52 4.98 23.89
CA SER A 144 -11.86 5.12 25.31
C SER A 144 -12.41 3.83 25.92
N ASP A 145 -13.36 3.15 25.26
CA ASP A 145 -13.91 1.89 25.74
C ASP A 145 -13.10 0.69 25.24
N LYS A 146 -12.15 0.24 26.08
CA LYS A 146 -11.29 -0.93 25.79
C LYS A 146 -12.07 -2.22 25.56
N ASN A 147 -13.29 -2.36 26.12
CA ASN A 147 -14.10 -3.58 25.97
C ASN A 147 -14.63 -3.72 24.53
N ARG A 148 -14.84 -2.60 23.85
CA ARG A 148 -15.27 -2.58 22.45
C ARG A 148 -14.16 -2.98 21.48
N ILE A 149 -12.90 -2.89 21.88
CA ILE A 149 -11.77 -3.22 21.01
C ILE A 149 -11.71 -4.73 20.75
N ARG A 150 -11.76 -5.11 19.48
CA ARG A 150 -11.35 -6.43 18.96
C ARG A 150 -10.11 -6.29 18.11
N SER A 151 -8.99 -6.74 18.66
CA SER A 151 -7.69 -6.67 18.02
C SER A 151 -7.30 -7.98 17.35
N PHE A 152 -6.69 -7.89 16.16
CA PHE A 152 -6.20 -9.05 15.43
C PHE A 152 -4.83 -8.80 14.82
N THR A 153 -4.00 -9.85 14.77
CA THR A 153 -2.62 -9.75 14.26
C THR A 153 -2.25 -11.01 13.50
N TYR A 154 -1.44 -10.91 12.45
CA TYR A 154 -0.86 -12.07 11.79
C TYR A 154 0.67 -12.11 11.96
N GLY A 155 1.23 -13.32 11.98
CA GLY A 155 2.67 -13.54 12.07
C GLY A 155 3.31 -13.80 10.71
N VAL A 156 4.59 -13.45 10.55
CA VAL A 156 5.35 -13.63 9.30
C VAL A 156 6.48 -14.65 9.39
N SER A 157 6.75 -15.19 10.58
CA SER A 157 7.79 -16.21 10.83
C SER A 157 7.26 -17.63 10.63
N GLU A 158 8.17 -18.64 10.58
CA GLU A 158 7.78 -20.05 10.36
C GLU A 158 6.80 -20.53 11.43
N ASN A 159 7.15 -20.31 12.70
CA ASN A 159 6.16 -20.34 13.76
C ASN A 159 5.56 -18.95 13.89
N GLN A 160 4.40 -18.74 13.26
CA GLN A 160 3.76 -17.43 13.21
C GLN A 160 3.42 -16.90 14.59
N LEU A 161 3.04 -17.76 15.55
CA LEU A 161 2.71 -17.36 16.91
C LEU A 161 3.89 -16.73 17.67
N ASN A 162 5.12 -17.07 17.27
CA ASN A 162 6.33 -16.48 17.86
C ASN A 162 6.82 -15.24 17.09
N SER A 163 6.06 -14.74 16.11
CA SER A 163 6.46 -13.56 15.33
C SER A 163 6.46 -12.31 16.22
N MET A 164 7.39 -11.39 15.95
CA MET A 164 7.50 -10.11 16.66
C MET A 164 6.16 -9.38 16.79
N GLU A 165 5.42 -9.25 15.70
CA GLU A 165 4.14 -8.54 15.69
C GLU A 165 3.09 -9.20 16.60
N ILE A 166 3.03 -10.54 16.60
CA ILE A 166 2.09 -11.32 17.43
C ILE A 166 2.41 -11.12 18.91
N VAL A 167 3.66 -11.36 19.30
CA VAL A 167 4.11 -11.25 20.70
C VAL A 167 3.91 -9.83 21.24
N LYS A 168 4.19 -8.81 20.41
CA LYS A 168 3.97 -7.42 20.80
C LYS A 168 2.49 -7.07 20.91
N ALA A 169 1.66 -7.49 19.95
CA ALA A 169 0.23 -7.20 19.97
C ALA A 169 -0.49 -7.90 21.14
N GLU A 170 -0.10 -9.14 21.44
CA GLU A 170 -0.55 -9.86 22.64
C GLU A 170 -0.22 -9.05 23.90
N LYS A 171 1.03 -8.56 24.02
CA LYS A 171 1.46 -7.79 25.19
C LYS A 171 0.73 -6.44 25.31
N ILE A 172 0.50 -5.73 24.20
CA ILE A 172 -0.32 -4.50 24.19
C ILE A 172 -1.72 -4.81 24.72
N SER A 173 -2.30 -5.91 24.26
CA SER A 173 -3.67 -6.29 24.62
C SER A 173 -3.79 -6.71 26.09
N GLU A 174 -2.78 -7.38 26.63
CA GLU A 174 -2.65 -7.72 28.05
C GLU A 174 -2.60 -6.44 28.91
N ILE A 175 -1.74 -5.47 28.55
CA ILE A 175 -1.57 -4.22 29.29
C ILE A 175 -2.87 -3.39 29.29
N LEU A 176 -3.54 -3.31 28.14
CA LEU A 176 -4.74 -2.48 27.97
C LEU A 176 -6.05 -3.20 28.31
N GLY A 177 -6.00 -4.49 28.65
CA GLY A 177 -7.20 -5.29 28.91
C GLY A 177 -8.13 -5.45 27.70
N THR A 178 -7.59 -5.38 26.48
CA THR A 178 -8.38 -5.50 25.24
C THR A 178 -8.48 -6.94 24.77
N ARG A 179 -9.51 -7.25 23.97
CA ARG A 179 -9.69 -8.60 23.44
C ARG A 179 -8.91 -8.79 22.14
N TRP A 180 -8.01 -9.77 22.13
CA TRP A 180 -7.10 -10.03 21.00
C TRP A 180 -7.07 -11.49 20.54
N GLU A 181 -6.82 -11.71 19.25
CA GLU A 181 -6.59 -13.04 18.70
C GLU A 181 -5.56 -13.03 17.53
N PRO A 182 -4.64 -14.01 17.46
CA PRO A 182 -3.77 -14.19 16.31
C PRO A 182 -4.50 -14.83 15.12
N ILE A 183 -4.19 -14.37 13.90
CA ILE A 183 -4.68 -14.92 12.63
C ILE A 183 -3.52 -15.52 11.86
N LEU A 184 -3.54 -16.85 11.70
CA LEU A 184 -2.53 -17.56 10.91
C LEU A 184 -2.79 -17.36 9.42
N LEU A 185 -1.76 -17.09 8.62
CA LEU A 185 -1.83 -16.89 7.17
C LEU A 185 -1.00 -17.93 6.41
N GLY A 186 -1.09 -17.93 5.08
CA GLY A 186 -0.22 -18.75 4.23
C GLY A 186 -0.88 -19.29 2.98
N GLN A 187 -2.16 -18.98 2.74
CA GLN A 187 -2.89 -19.45 1.56
C GLN A 187 -3.30 -18.31 0.63
N TYR A 188 -2.73 -17.12 0.81
CA TYR A 188 -3.20 -15.92 0.12
C TYR A 188 -2.97 -15.90 -1.39
N HIS A 189 -2.10 -16.75 -1.95
CA HIS A 189 -2.00 -16.91 -3.42
C HIS A 189 -3.30 -17.47 -4.05
N ARG A 190 -4.27 -17.94 -3.25
CA ARG A 190 -5.60 -18.28 -3.78
C ARG A 190 -6.38 -17.04 -4.25
N TYR A 191 -6.01 -15.85 -3.80
CA TYR A 191 -6.79 -14.61 -3.99
C TYR A 191 -6.27 -13.72 -5.13
N PHE A 192 -5.49 -14.25 -6.09
CA PHE A 192 -5.03 -13.44 -7.24
C PHE A 192 -6.19 -12.83 -8.00
N ARG A 193 -7.25 -13.63 -8.25
CA ARG A 193 -8.42 -13.18 -8.98
C ARG A 193 -9.15 -12.06 -8.25
N GLU A 194 -9.38 -12.22 -6.95
CA GLU A 194 -10.04 -11.23 -6.11
C GLU A 194 -9.23 -9.93 -6.01
N TRP A 195 -7.89 -10.04 -5.91
CA TRP A 195 -7.01 -8.88 -5.98
C TRP A 195 -7.10 -8.17 -7.32
N GLY A 196 -7.00 -8.90 -8.43
CA GLY A 196 -7.11 -8.38 -9.79
C GLY A 196 -8.46 -7.72 -10.08
N ALA A 197 -9.54 -8.17 -9.43
CA ALA A 197 -10.87 -7.56 -9.58
C ALA A 197 -10.96 -6.14 -9.00
N ILE A 198 -10.15 -5.81 -7.99
CA ILE A 198 -10.24 -4.52 -7.27
C ILE A 198 -9.15 -3.55 -7.71
N PHE A 199 -7.94 -4.06 -7.92
CA PHE A 199 -6.78 -3.24 -8.22
C PHE A 199 -6.31 -3.37 -9.67
N GLY A 200 -6.62 -4.48 -10.34
CA GLY A 200 -6.20 -4.72 -11.73
C GLY A 200 -4.71 -4.44 -11.94
N SER A 201 -4.36 -3.86 -13.08
CA SER A 201 -2.99 -3.44 -13.42
C SER A 201 -2.58 -2.09 -12.82
N SER A 202 -3.32 -1.55 -11.84
CA SER A 202 -2.90 -0.31 -11.16
C SER A 202 -1.82 -0.56 -10.10
N THR A 203 -1.74 -1.80 -9.57
CA THR A 203 -0.77 -2.20 -8.53
C THR A 203 -0.34 -3.66 -8.72
N HIS A 204 0.84 -4.02 -8.21
CA HIS A 204 1.31 -5.41 -8.14
C HIS A 204 0.41 -6.29 -7.25
N ALA A 205 0.48 -7.61 -7.41
CA ALA A 205 -0.36 -8.57 -6.69
C ALA A 205 0.16 -9.02 -5.31
N HIS A 206 0.74 -8.15 -4.47
CA HIS A 206 1.32 -8.57 -3.18
C HIS A 206 0.34 -8.57 -1.99
N GLY A 207 -0.63 -7.65 -1.94
CA GLY A 207 -1.44 -7.43 -0.73
C GLY A 207 -2.52 -8.47 -0.45
N MET A 208 -2.56 -9.59 -1.18
CA MET A 208 -3.57 -10.66 -1.04
C MET A 208 -3.65 -11.26 0.37
N TYR A 209 -2.58 -11.16 1.16
CA TYR A 209 -2.60 -11.62 2.55
C TYR A 209 -3.60 -10.83 3.42
N HIS A 210 -3.93 -9.58 3.06
CA HIS A 210 -5.02 -8.84 3.70
C HIS A 210 -6.40 -9.44 3.37
N ILE A 211 -6.59 -9.97 2.16
CA ILE A 211 -7.83 -10.67 1.80
C ILE A 211 -7.99 -11.92 2.67
N GLU A 212 -6.93 -12.72 2.81
CA GLU A 212 -6.94 -13.88 3.69
C GLU A 212 -7.21 -13.50 5.16
N PHE A 213 -6.54 -12.44 5.63
CA PHE A 213 -6.66 -11.93 6.99
C PHE A 213 -8.08 -11.49 7.30
N TYR A 214 -8.66 -10.57 6.52
CA TYR A 214 -9.99 -10.03 6.79
C TYR A 214 -11.11 -11.05 6.57
N LYS A 215 -10.93 -11.99 5.64
CA LYS A 215 -11.84 -13.15 5.52
C LYS A 215 -11.89 -14.00 6.79
N LYS A 216 -10.78 -14.08 7.54
CA LYS A 216 -10.72 -14.81 8.82
C LYS A 216 -11.21 -13.95 9.99
N VAL A 217 -10.92 -12.65 9.99
CA VAL A 217 -11.40 -11.68 11.00
C VAL A 217 -12.92 -11.55 10.96
N LEU A 218 -13.53 -11.44 9.77
CA LEU A 218 -14.98 -11.26 9.63
C LEU A 218 -15.80 -12.39 10.29
N LYS A 219 -15.21 -13.59 10.44
CA LYS A 219 -15.83 -14.74 11.12
C LYS A 219 -15.78 -14.67 12.64
N ARG A 220 -15.12 -13.67 13.22
CA ARG A 220 -14.80 -13.53 14.65
C ARG A 220 -15.34 -12.24 15.26
N VAL A 221 -15.96 -11.40 14.46
CA VAL A 221 -16.47 -10.08 14.86
C VAL A 221 -17.96 -10.03 14.60
N TYR A 222 -18.67 -9.27 15.42
CA TYR A 222 -20.12 -9.10 15.32
C TYR A 222 -20.49 -7.63 15.24
N GLY A 223 -21.65 -7.37 14.62
CA GLY A 223 -22.21 -6.02 14.49
C GLY A 223 -21.75 -5.30 13.22
N ASN A 224 -21.73 -3.97 13.28
CA ASN A 224 -21.50 -3.09 12.12
C ASN A 224 -20.03 -2.93 11.72
N ASN A 225 -19.13 -3.68 12.38
CA ASN A 225 -17.69 -3.73 12.13
C ASN A 225 -17.01 -2.37 11.88
N PRO A 226 -17.12 -1.37 12.79
CA PRO A 226 -16.23 -0.21 12.79
C PRO A 226 -14.77 -0.65 12.75
N PHE A 227 -13.97 0.00 11.90
CA PHE A 227 -12.61 -0.42 11.65
C PHE A 227 -11.65 0.76 11.72
N LEU A 228 -10.64 0.66 12.58
CA LEU A 228 -9.68 1.72 12.83
C LEU A 228 -8.29 1.32 12.30
N SER A 229 -7.78 2.08 11.34
CA SER A 229 -6.51 1.78 10.65
C SER A 229 -5.38 2.70 11.08
N GLY A 230 -4.19 2.14 11.26
CA GLY A 230 -2.95 2.86 11.56
C GLY A 230 -2.18 3.37 10.33
N ILE A 231 -2.77 3.30 9.13
CA ILE A 231 -2.12 3.66 7.86
C ILE A 231 -1.42 5.04 7.92
N PHE A 232 -0.14 5.09 7.53
CA PHE A 232 0.74 6.28 7.48
C PHE A 232 1.02 7.04 8.78
N GLY A 233 0.51 6.59 9.94
CA GLY A 233 0.79 7.27 11.21
C GLY A 233 2.29 7.43 11.49
N ASP A 234 3.08 6.43 11.15
CA ASP A 234 4.52 6.43 11.39
C ASP A 234 5.26 7.44 10.51
N VAL A 235 4.87 7.54 9.24
CA VAL A 235 5.46 8.44 8.25
C VAL A 235 5.28 9.89 8.69
N TRP A 236 4.05 10.27 9.06
CA TRP A 236 3.76 11.62 9.60
C TRP A 236 4.50 11.89 10.91
N ALA A 237 4.63 10.88 11.76
CA ALA A 237 5.31 11.00 13.05
C ALA A 237 6.84 11.09 12.93
N GLY A 238 7.44 10.94 11.74
CA GLY A 238 8.87 11.04 11.51
C GLY A 238 9.62 9.70 11.50
N SER A 239 9.01 8.63 10.99
CA SER A 239 9.70 7.36 10.72
C SER A 239 10.59 7.40 9.48
N THR A 240 10.42 8.40 8.62
CA THR A 240 11.14 8.55 7.35
C THR A 240 12.24 9.59 7.43
N ASP A 241 13.42 9.21 6.95
CA ASP A 241 14.58 10.10 6.82
C ASP A 241 14.49 10.92 5.51
N TYR A 242 15.15 12.08 5.51
CA TYR A 242 15.33 12.88 4.30
C TYR A 242 16.23 12.17 3.29
N ILE A 243 15.86 12.23 2.01
CA ILE A 243 16.67 11.72 0.90
C ILE A 243 17.00 12.89 -0.02
N SER A 244 18.28 13.08 -0.34
CA SER A 244 18.69 14.05 -1.36
C SER A 244 18.36 13.49 -2.75
N LEU A 245 17.59 14.25 -3.52
CA LEU A 245 17.21 13.89 -4.90
C LEU A 245 17.86 14.91 -5.83
N ASN A 246 18.63 14.43 -6.82
CA ASN A 246 19.40 15.32 -7.69
C ASN A 246 18.96 15.23 -9.15
N MET A 247 18.23 14.19 -9.53
CA MET A 247 17.80 13.96 -10.91
C MET A 247 16.46 13.19 -10.97
N PRO A 248 15.72 13.24 -12.09
CA PRO A 248 14.41 12.58 -12.23
C PRO A 248 14.41 11.09 -11.85
N ARG A 249 15.49 10.37 -12.15
CA ARG A 249 15.64 8.95 -11.82
C ARG A 249 15.62 8.66 -10.31
N ASP A 250 15.97 9.64 -9.48
CA ASP A 250 16.00 9.47 -8.03
C ASP A 250 14.58 9.38 -7.43
N LEU A 251 13.53 9.79 -8.16
CA LEU A 251 12.13 9.68 -7.73
C LEU A 251 11.73 8.26 -7.33
N ARG A 252 12.39 7.23 -7.89
CA ARG A 252 12.18 5.82 -7.51
C ARG A 252 12.45 5.56 -6.02
N TYR A 253 13.31 6.35 -5.37
CA TYR A 253 13.60 6.20 -3.94
C TYR A 253 12.42 6.62 -3.08
N LEU A 254 11.59 7.57 -3.54
CA LEU A 254 10.33 7.92 -2.88
C LEU A 254 9.27 6.83 -3.02
N GLY A 255 9.39 5.97 -4.05
CA GLY A 255 8.47 4.87 -4.27
C GLY A 255 8.48 3.80 -3.16
N TYR A 256 9.58 3.68 -2.40
CA TYR A 256 9.73 2.71 -1.31
C TYR A 256 9.12 1.33 -1.63
N SER A 257 9.48 0.78 -2.79
CA SER A 257 8.90 -0.49 -3.29
C SER A 257 9.36 -1.71 -2.49
N HIS A 258 10.41 -1.59 -1.67
CA HIS A 258 11.03 -2.71 -0.94
C HIS A 258 11.40 -3.90 -1.85
N GLY A 259 11.66 -3.62 -3.13
CA GLY A 259 11.96 -4.62 -4.16
C GLY A 259 10.74 -5.31 -4.77
N LEU A 260 9.51 -4.97 -4.34
CA LEU A 260 8.24 -5.45 -4.93
C LEU A 260 7.99 -4.80 -6.30
N CYS A 261 8.89 -5.03 -7.23
CA CYS A 261 8.87 -4.46 -8.56
C CYS A 261 9.47 -5.46 -9.55
N ALA A 262 9.40 -5.14 -10.84
CA ALA A 262 10.06 -5.88 -11.90
C ALA A 262 11.25 -5.08 -12.45
N ASP A 263 12.08 -5.72 -13.27
CA ASP A 263 13.17 -5.02 -13.96
C ASP A 263 12.61 -4.35 -15.22
N ALA A 264 12.41 -3.03 -15.16
CA ALA A 264 11.90 -2.24 -16.28
C ALA A 264 12.80 -2.29 -17.53
N SER A 265 14.09 -2.63 -17.39
CA SER A 265 14.99 -2.81 -18.56
C SER A 265 14.68 -4.06 -19.39
N GLN A 266 13.80 -4.93 -18.90
CA GLN A 266 13.33 -6.14 -19.60
C GLN A 266 12.12 -5.87 -20.49
N LEU A 267 11.57 -4.65 -20.47
CA LEU A 267 10.51 -4.24 -21.38
C LEU A 267 11.03 -4.13 -22.82
N MET A 268 10.17 -4.48 -23.76
CA MET A 268 10.42 -4.36 -25.20
C MET A 268 10.07 -2.96 -25.73
N LEU A 269 9.18 -2.26 -25.02
CA LEU A 269 8.78 -0.89 -25.35
C LEU A 269 9.87 0.11 -24.92
N LYS A 270 10.15 1.08 -25.79
CA LYS A 270 11.04 2.21 -25.49
C LYS A 270 10.24 3.39 -24.95
N THR A 271 10.84 4.17 -24.07
CA THR A 271 10.25 5.36 -23.45
C THR A 271 11.30 6.45 -23.35
N ASP A 272 10.87 7.69 -23.57
CA ASP A 272 11.72 8.88 -23.46
C ASP A 272 11.70 9.49 -22.05
N HIS A 273 10.77 9.04 -21.20
CA HIS A 273 10.63 9.44 -19.79
C HIS A 273 10.11 10.87 -19.54
N ASP A 274 9.44 11.45 -20.53
CA ASP A 274 8.89 12.81 -20.47
C ASP A 274 7.97 13.04 -19.26
N ILE A 275 7.18 12.05 -18.84
CA ILE A 275 6.21 12.22 -17.75
C ILE A 275 6.92 12.31 -16.40
N ARG A 276 7.88 11.41 -16.16
CA ARG A 276 8.73 11.45 -14.96
C ARG A 276 9.55 12.73 -14.92
N ASP A 277 10.13 13.11 -16.05
CA ASP A 277 11.03 14.25 -16.12
C ASP A 277 10.23 15.57 -15.97
N SER A 278 9.02 15.67 -16.54
CA SER A 278 8.09 16.78 -16.27
C SER A 278 7.68 16.83 -14.79
N PHE A 279 7.32 15.68 -14.19
CA PHE A 279 6.98 15.64 -12.77
C PHE A 279 8.13 16.10 -11.89
N TRP A 280 9.37 15.73 -12.22
CA TRP A 280 10.56 16.21 -11.53
C TRP A 280 10.70 17.72 -11.65
N GLU A 281 10.66 18.28 -12.87
CA GLU A 281 10.83 19.72 -13.07
C GLU A 281 9.77 20.54 -12.34
N ASP A 282 8.51 20.10 -12.35
CA ASP A 282 7.40 20.77 -11.69
C ASP A 282 7.51 20.78 -10.16
N HIS A 283 8.28 19.86 -9.57
CA HIS A 283 8.30 19.64 -8.12
C HIS A 283 9.68 19.62 -7.47
N ARG A 284 10.79 19.76 -8.23
CA ARG A 284 12.16 19.56 -7.73
C ARG A 284 12.51 20.39 -6.49
N GLU A 285 11.97 21.60 -6.38
CA GLU A 285 12.18 22.48 -5.22
C GLU A 285 11.47 21.92 -3.99
N LYS A 286 10.17 21.62 -4.09
CA LYS A 286 9.40 20.98 -3.01
C LYS A 286 9.96 19.60 -2.65
N LEU A 287 10.41 18.80 -3.61
CA LEU A 287 10.97 17.48 -3.37
C LEU A 287 12.30 17.51 -2.57
N ASN A 288 13.00 18.64 -2.56
CA ASN A 288 14.20 18.87 -1.76
C ASN A 288 13.92 19.58 -0.43
N ASP A 289 12.66 19.74 -0.06
CA ASP A 289 12.22 20.12 1.28
C ASP A 289 11.66 18.89 2.01
N TYR A 290 12.03 18.70 3.28
CA TYR A 290 11.64 17.51 4.04
C TYR A 290 10.12 17.41 4.22
N PHE A 291 9.44 18.52 4.52
CA PHE A 291 8.00 18.54 4.77
C PHE A 291 7.24 18.08 3.53
N TYR A 292 7.55 18.65 2.37
CA TYR A 292 6.94 18.24 1.12
C TYR A 292 7.37 16.83 0.67
N GLN A 293 8.62 16.43 0.89
CA GLN A 293 9.11 15.10 0.50
C GLN A 293 8.32 13.98 1.18
N VAL A 294 7.98 14.12 2.47
CA VAL A 294 7.14 13.15 3.19
C VAL A 294 5.74 13.05 2.58
N ILE A 295 5.18 14.18 2.16
CA ILE A 295 3.86 14.24 1.53
C ILE A 295 3.88 13.58 0.14
N PHE A 296 4.91 13.85 -0.66
CA PHE A 296 5.10 13.22 -1.96
C PHE A 296 5.32 11.71 -1.87
N LEU A 297 6.07 11.24 -0.86
CA LEU A 297 6.23 9.81 -0.58
C LEU A 297 4.86 9.13 -0.43
N ILE A 298 3.95 9.74 0.33
CA ILE A 298 2.61 9.19 0.54
C ILE A 298 1.75 9.30 -0.71
N ARG A 299 1.70 10.46 -1.36
CA ARG A 299 0.91 10.69 -2.58
C ARG A 299 1.33 9.80 -3.75
N LEU A 300 2.62 9.49 -3.89
CA LEU A 300 3.09 8.54 -4.89
C LEU A 300 2.61 7.13 -4.56
N LYS A 301 2.67 6.74 -3.28
CA LYS A 301 2.40 5.36 -2.83
C LYS A 301 0.92 5.08 -2.54
N ILE A 302 0.07 6.11 -2.46
CA ILE A 302 -1.32 6.00 -2.00
C ILE A 302 -2.13 5.02 -2.85
N ILE A 303 -1.90 4.97 -4.16
CA ILE A 303 -2.64 4.07 -5.04
C ILE A 303 -2.41 2.60 -4.65
N LEU A 304 -1.17 2.26 -4.29
CA LEU A 304 -0.82 0.96 -3.74
C LEU A 304 -1.44 0.81 -2.34
N ILE A 305 -1.09 1.69 -1.42
CA ILE A 305 -1.36 1.50 0.01
C ILE A 305 -2.83 1.67 0.38
N SER A 306 -3.65 2.24 -0.53
CA SER A 306 -5.11 2.28 -0.40
C SER A 306 -5.74 0.91 -0.14
N TYR A 307 -5.06 -0.21 -0.47
CA TYR A 307 -5.53 -1.56 -0.13
C TYR A 307 -5.78 -1.74 1.38
N LEU A 308 -5.07 -1.03 2.26
CA LEU A 308 -5.24 -1.14 3.71
C LEU A 308 -6.62 -0.67 4.18
N ILE A 309 -7.28 0.18 3.41
CA ILE A 309 -8.66 0.66 3.64
C ILE A 309 -9.63 -0.06 2.70
N ARG A 310 -9.29 -0.12 1.41
CA ARG A 310 -10.18 -0.67 0.38
C ARG A 310 -10.44 -2.17 0.52
N VAL A 311 -9.46 -2.98 0.92
CA VAL A 311 -9.70 -4.43 1.12
C VAL A 311 -10.74 -4.67 2.23
N PRO A 312 -10.57 -4.17 3.47
CA PRO A 312 -11.59 -4.38 4.49
C PRO A 312 -12.92 -3.73 4.10
N GLN A 313 -12.93 -2.53 3.53
CA GLN A 313 -14.16 -1.82 3.20
C GLN A 313 -14.90 -2.43 2.00
N ASP A 314 -14.28 -2.46 0.83
CA ASP A 314 -14.93 -2.80 -0.44
C ASP A 314 -15.25 -4.30 -0.54
N MET A 315 -14.47 -5.18 0.10
CA MET A 315 -14.68 -6.64 0.02
C MET A 315 -15.46 -7.23 1.18
N PHE A 316 -15.28 -6.68 2.39
CA PHE A 316 -15.75 -7.30 3.62
C PHE A 316 -16.73 -6.41 4.40
N GLY A 317 -17.03 -5.21 3.89
CA GLY A 317 -18.06 -4.33 4.46
C GLY A 317 -17.67 -3.67 5.79
N PHE A 318 -16.37 -3.66 6.14
CA PHE A 318 -15.91 -2.91 7.32
C PHE A 318 -16.10 -1.41 7.10
N LYS A 319 -16.47 -0.68 8.16
CA LYS A 319 -16.52 0.78 8.14
C LYS A 319 -15.13 1.34 8.46
N ALA A 320 -14.25 1.28 7.47
CA ALA A 320 -12.85 1.62 7.64
C ALA A 320 -12.63 3.14 7.73
N TRP A 321 -11.90 3.56 8.77
CA TRP A 321 -11.49 4.94 8.97
C TRP A 321 -10.07 4.99 9.56
N SER A 322 -9.36 6.10 9.33
CA SER A 322 -8.06 6.35 9.91
C SER A 322 -7.90 7.83 10.25
N PRO A 323 -7.58 8.19 11.50
CA PRO A 323 -7.28 9.57 11.86
C PRO A 323 -6.05 10.11 11.12
N PHE A 324 -5.17 9.23 10.65
CA PHE A 324 -3.92 9.59 9.97
C PHE A 324 -4.13 9.96 8.49
N LEU A 325 -5.36 9.86 7.96
CA LEU A 325 -5.73 10.40 6.65
C LEU A 325 -6.41 11.78 6.77
N GLU A 326 -6.82 12.17 7.98
CA GLU A 326 -7.36 13.51 8.24
C GLU A 326 -6.26 14.55 8.08
N GLN A 327 -6.45 15.50 7.15
CA GLN A 327 -5.46 16.50 6.77
C GLN A 327 -4.85 17.20 7.99
N ASP A 328 -5.72 17.67 8.87
CA ASP A 328 -5.37 18.39 10.07
C ASP A 328 -4.50 17.58 11.05
N ILE A 329 -4.80 16.29 11.23
CA ILE A 329 -4.02 15.41 12.11
C ILE A 329 -2.66 15.12 11.48
N ALA A 330 -2.65 14.72 10.20
CA ALA A 330 -1.45 14.36 9.48
C ALA A 330 -0.47 15.54 9.39
N LEU A 331 -0.95 16.73 9.03
CA LEU A 331 -0.11 17.91 8.92
C LEU A 331 0.30 18.47 10.29
N SER A 332 -0.53 18.34 11.33
CA SER A 332 -0.09 18.66 12.70
C SER A 332 1.03 17.73 13.18
N MET A 333 0.96 16.44 12.89
CA MET A 333 2.05 15.49 13.20
C MET A 333 3.35 15.85 12.48
N LEU A 334 3.25 16.22 11.20
CA LEU A 334 4.39 16.54 10.35
C LEU A 334 5.04 17.89 10.70
N THR A 335 4.26 18.85 11.18
CA THR A 335 4.69 20.19 11.61
C THR A 335 5.10 20.26 13.08
N LEU A 336 5.19 19.13 13.78
CA LEU A 336 5.81 19.11 15.10
C LEU A 336 7.28 19.55 15.03
N PRO A 337 7.78 20.26 16.07
CA PRO A 337 9.19 20.56 16.20
C PRO A 337 10.07 19.31 16.06
N SER A 338 11.22 19.48 15.40
CA SER A 338 12.08 18.36 15.01
C SER A 338 12.56 17.51 16.20
N GLU A 339 12.73 18.11 17.37
CA GLU A 339 13.13 17.46 18.62
C GLU A 339 12.07 16.47 19.15
N TRP A 340 10.80 16.68 18.81
CA TRP A 340 9.70 15.79 19.15
C TRP A 340 9.47 14.74 18.07
N ARG A 341 9.52 15.17 16.80
CA ARG A 341 9.23 14.33 15.64
C ARG A 341 10.33 13.33 15.32
N LYS A 342 11.61 13.72 15.39
CA LYS A 342 12.73 12.82 15.08
C LYS A 342 12.69 11.57 15.96
N GLN A 343 12.85 10.42 15.33
CA GLN A 343 12.78 9.10 15.97
C GLN A 343 11.48 8.88 16.77
N ARG A 344 10.41 9.61 16.41
CA ARG A 344 9.08 9.50 17.04
C ARG A 344 9.13 9.69 18.56
N LYS A 345 9.96 10.62 19.04
CA LYS A 345 10.21 10.84 20.48
C LYS A 345 8.91 11.08 21.27
N TRP A 346 7.99 11.87 20.72
CA TRP A 346 6.71 12.14 21.38
C TRP A 346 5.87 10.86 21.59
N GLN A 347 5.76 9.98 20.59
CA GLN A 347 5.05 8.69 20.73
C GLN A 347 5.74 7.80 21.76
N ARG A 348 7.08 7.74 21.75
CA ARG A 348 7.85 6.94 22.71
C ARG A 348 7.63 7.39 24.15
N ASN A 349 7.63 8.69 24.39
CA ASN A 349 7.32 9.24 25.71
C ASN A 349 5.90 8.88 26.12
N LEU A 350 4.91 9.12 25.25
CA LEU A 350 3.52 8.78 25.51
C LEU A 350 3.35 7.30 25.86
N PHE A 351 4.00 6.39 25.12
CA PHE A 351 3.94 4.95 25.44
C PHE A 351 4.61 4.61 26.76
N ARG A 352 5.78 5.18 27.07
CA ARG A 352 6.44 4.94 28.35
C ARG A 352 5.56 5.39 29.51
N ASP A 353 4.95 6.56 29.40
CA ASP A 353 4.10 7.14 30.44
C ASP A 353 2.81 6.31 30.65
N ASN A 354 2.40 5.54 29.64
CA ASN A 354 1.26 4.62 29.68
C ASN A 354 1.65 3.14 29.82
N GLY A 355 2.89 2.82 30.18
CA GLY A 355 3.35 1.44 30.37
C GLY A 355 3.39 0.58 29.10
N LEU A 356 3.37 1.21 27.92
CA LEU A 356 3.35 0.61 26.58
C LEU A 356 4.71 0.66 25.87
N ASP A 357 5.81 0.95 26.57
CA ASP A 357 7.17 0.89 26.01
C ASP A 357 7.65 -0.58 25.88
N LEU A 358 7.08 -1.30 24.92
CA LEU A 358 7.40 -2.72 24.71
C LEU A 358 8.88 -2.96 24.37
N GLU A 359 9.56 -1.93 23.87
CA GLU A 359 10.97 -1.99 23.49
C GLU A 359 11.88 -2.20 24.71
N SER A 360 11.47 -1.78 25.92
CA SER A 360 12.21 -2.03 27.16
C SER A 360 11.85 -3.34 27.88
N MET A 361 10.79 -4.05 27.44
CA MET A 361 10.24 -5.22 28.14
C MET A 361 10.96 -6.55 27.86
N SER A 362 12.06 -6.56 27.09
CA SER A 362 12.85 -7.77 26.80
C SER A 362 12.05 -8.97 26.26
N LEU A 363 11.01 -8.71 25.46
CA LEU A 363 10.14 -9.73 24.90
C LEU A 363 10.91 -10.70 23.97
N ARG A 364 10.60 -11.99 24.04
CA ARG A 364 11.21 -13.02 23.20
C ARG A 364 10.34 -13.29 21.97
N PHE A 365 10.89 -13.04 20.78
CA PHE A 365 10.17 -13.23 19.53
C PHE A 365 11.11 -13.46 18.34
N ASN A 366 10.54 -13.85 17.20
CA ASN A 366 11.22 -14.05 15.93
C ASN A 366 10.97 -12.86 14.98
N LYS A 367 12.06 -12.35 14.37
CA LYS A 367 12.03 -11.26 13.38
C LYS A 367 12.10 -11.75 11.93
N GLN A 368 12.27 -13.05 11.69
CA GLN A 368 12.37 -13.59 10.34
C GLN A 368 11.04 -13.48 9.62
N ASN A 369 11.07 -12.90 8.41
CA ASN A 369 9.94 -12.92 7.50
C ASN A 369 10.15 -14.02 6.45
N ASN A 370 9.35 -15.07 6.54
CA ASN A 370 9.35 -16.15 5.56
C ASN A 370 7.94 -16.50 5.07
N LEU A 371 6.96 -15.64 5.34
CA LEU A 371 5.55 -15.85 5.00
C LEU A 371 5.35 -16.09 3.50
N ASN A 372 6.04 -15.33 2.63
CA ASN A 372 6.01 -15.52 1.18
C ASN A 372 6.49 -16.91 0.76
N TYR A 373 7.51 -17.45 1.43
CA TYR A 373 7.98 -18.81 1.17
C TYR A 373 7.01 -19.87 1.67
N GLN A 374 6.39 -19.65 2.83
CA GLN A 374 5.33 -20.51 3.34
C GLN A 374 4.17 -20.55 2.35
N ALA A 375 3.74 -19.39 1.83
CA ALA A 375 2.65 -19.32 0.88
C ALA A 375 2.97 -19.97 -0.46
N MET A 376 4.17 -19.77 -1.03
CA MET A 376 4.60 -20.49 -2.23
C MET A 376 4.66 -22.01 -2.02
N ARG A 377 4.88 -22.48 -0.79
CA ARG A 377 4.90 -23.92 -0.45
C ARG A 377 3.48 -24.49 -0.35
N GLN A 378 2.58 -23.77 0.34
CA GLN A 378 1.20 -24.21 0.59
C GLN A 378 0.33 -24.08 -0.65
N VAL A 379 0.47 -22.96 -1.38
CA VAL A 379 -0.25 -22.65 -2.61
C VAL A 379 0.78 -22.27 -3.68
N PRO A 380 1.31 -23.28 -4.41
CA PRO A 380 2.29 -23.06 -5.46
C PRO A 380 1.76 -22.13 -6.55
N LEU A 381 2.64 -21.26 -7.04
CA LEU A 381 2.34 -20.35 -8.13
C LEU A 381 2.29 -21.11 -9.46
N LYS A 382 1.32 -20.77 -10.30
CA LYS A 382 1.34 -21.20 -11.71
C LYS A 382 2.42 -20.40 -12.44
N PRO A 383 3.17 -20.99 -13.37
CA PRO A 383 4.07 -20.23 -14.23
C PRO A 383 3.32 -19.12 -14.97
N LEU A 384 4.01 -18.01 -15.21
CA LEU A 384 3.54 -16.98 -16.13
C LEU A 384 3.49 -17.51 -17.56
N ASP A 385 2.51 -17.04 -18.33
CA ASP A 385 2.35 -17.29 -19.75
C ASP A 385 3.39 -16.50 -20.54
N MET A 386 4.40 -17.22 -21.03
CA MET A 386 5.53 -16.64 -21.73
C MET A 386 5.12 -16.08 -23.09
N ASP A 387 4.24 -16.78 -23.82
CA ASP A 387 3.82 -16.38 -25.15
C ASP A 387 3.02 -15.08 -25.05
N LEU A 388 2.12 -15.00 -24.08
CA LEU A 388 1.29 -13.81 -23.86
C LEU A 388 2.13 -12.59 -23.44
N LEU A 389 3.02 -12.75 -22.46
CA LEU A 389 3.81 -11.63 -21.94
C LEU A 389 4.95 -11.21 -22.87
N SER A 390 5.35 -12.08 -23.82
CA SER A 390 6.41 -11.78 -24.79
C SER A 390 6.09 -10.60 -25.72
N GLU A 391 4.82 -10.19 -25.79
CA GLU A 391 4.37 -8.98 -26.48
C GLU A 391 5.09 -7.72 -25.97
N VAL A 392 5.35 -7.65 -24.66
CA VAL A 392 5.92 -6.45 -24.02
C VAL A 392 7.14 -6.71 -23.15
N VAL A 393 7.45 -7.97 -22.81
CA VAL A 393 8.58 -8.36 -21.95
C VAL A 393 9.48 -9.36 -22.64
N ARG A 394 10.80 -9.25 -22.46
CA ARG A 394 11.76 -10.23 -22.99
C ARG A 394 11.47 -11.66 -22.51
N PRO A 395 11.31 -12.66 -23.41
CA PRO A 395 11.02 -14.06 -23.04
C PRO A 395 11.98 -14.66 -22.01
N ARG A 396 13.29 -14.40 -22.15
CA ARG A 396 14.32 -14.89 -21.21
C ARG A 396 14.08 -14.44 -19.77
N TYR A 397 13.51 -13.25 -19.57
CA TYR A 397 13.20 -12.76 -18.24
C TYR A 397 12.03 -13.52 -17.61
N ILE A 398 10.99 -13.80 -18.40
CA ILE A 398 9.83 -14.59 -17.98
C ILE A 398 10.25 -16.03 -17.66
N GLU A 399 11.12 -16.63 -18.50
CA GLU A 399 11.71 -17.95 -18.26
C GLU A 399 12.49 -17.97 -16.94
N TRP A 400 13.31 -16.96 -16.69
CA TRP A 400 14.03 -16.81 -15.43
C TRP A 400 13.05 -16.76 -14.24
N ILE A 401 12.01 -15.91 -14.29
CA ILE A 401 10.98 -15.84 -13.23
C ILE A 401 10.40 -17.23 -12.98
N ASN A 402 9.87 -17.86 -14.02
CA ASN A 402 9.21 -19.16 -13.98
C ASN A 402 10.14 -20.27 -13.43
N SER A 403 11.43 -20.24 -13.76
CA SER A 403 12.39 -21.22 -13.24
C SER A 403 12.61 -21.10 -11.73
N LYS A 404 12.55 -19.88 -11.18
CA LYS A 404 12.89 -19.59 -9.77
C LYS A 404 11.69 -19.72 -8.83
N ILE A 405 10.47 -19.49 -9.31
CA ILE A 405 9.25 -19.61 -8.48
C ILE A 405 8.77 -21.06 -8.30
N LYS A 406 9.24 -22.00 -9.13
CA LYS A 406 8.91 -23.43 -9.04
C LYS A 406 9.19 -24.01 -7.64
N LYS A 407 8.40 -25.02 -7.27
CA LYS A 407 8.44 -25.67 -5.95
C LYS A 407 9.85 -26.20 -5.67
N GLN A 408 10.48 -25.71 -4.61
CA GLN A 408 11.76 -26.22 -4.15
C GLN A 408 11.59 -27.54 -3.40
N SER A 409 12.62 -28.40 -3.46
CA SER A 409 12.68 -29.58 -2.62
C SER A 409 12.77 -29.20 -1.13
N PRO A 410 12.21 -30.01 -0.20
CA PRO A 410 12.26 -29.75 1.24
C PRO A 410 13.69 -29.54 1.79
N LEU A 411 14.69 -30.20 1.20
CA LEU A 411 16.10 -30.09 1.58
C LEU A 411 16.68 -28.70 1.26
N LYS A 412 16.45 -28.20 0.04
CA LYS A 412 16.88 -26.85 -0.37
C LYS A 412 16.23 -25.76 0.48
N TYR A 413 14.97 -25.98 0.88
CA TYR A 413 14.25 -25.08 1.78
C TYR A 413 14.88 -25.00 3.18
N LYS A 414 15.15 -26.14 3.83
CA LYS A 414 15.82 -26.17 5.14
C LYS A 414 17.18 -25.48 5.11
N ILE A 415 17.98 -25.71 4.05
CA ILE A 415 19.27 -25.06 3.85
C ILE A 415 19.11 -23.54 3.69
N SER A 416 18.11 -23.09 2.93
CA SER A 416 17.83 -21.66 2.75
C SER A 416 17.36 -20.98 4.04
N ASN A 417 16.51 -21.62 4.85
CA ASN A 417 16.08 -21.09 6.15
C ASN A 417 17.24 -21.03 7.15
N PHE A 418 18.13 -22.02 7.15
CA PHE A 418 19.32 -22.01 8.01
C PHE A 418 20.31 -20.89 7.66
N ARG A 419 20.51 -20.64 6.35
CA ARG A 419 21.32 -19.52 5.85
C ARG A 419 20.75 -18.12 6.16
N ARG A 420 19.47 -18.02 6.55
CA ARG A 420 18.80 -16.76 6.91
C ARG A 420 18.80 -16.45 8.41
N SER A 421 19.65 -17.12 9.19
CA SER A 421 19.93 -16.68 10.56
C SER A 421 20.59 -15.29 10.55
N SER A 422 20.29 -14.46 11.55
CA SER A 422 20.68 -13.03 11.57
C SER A 422 22.19 -12.79 11.39
N LYS A 423 23.03 -13.72 11.86
CA LYS A 423 24.50 -13.66 11.71
C LYS A 423 24.98 -13.92 10.27
N ILE A 424 24.28 -14.77 9.51
CA ILE A 424 24.66 -15.12 8.13
C ILE A 424 24.11 -14.11 7.12
N ASN A 425 22.91 -13.55 7.36
CA ASN A 425 22.34 -12.48 6.52
C ASN A 425 23.23 -11.23 6.48
N ALA A 426 23.90 -10.85 7.58
CA ALA A 426 24.85 -9.73 7.60
C ALA A 426 26.06 -9.99 6.68
N VAL A 427 26.52 -11.25 6.60
CA VAL A 427 27.63 -11.68 5.73
C VAL A 427 27.18 -11.77 4.26
N LEU A 428 26.00 -12.32 3.99
CA LEU A 428 25.44 -12.42 2.64
C LEU A 428 25.12 -11.04 2.03
N ASN A 429 24.64 -10.09 2.84
CA ASN A 429 24.45 -8.71 2.44
C ASN A 429 25.78 -8.01 2.10
N ARG A 430 26.85 -8.28 2.86
CA ARG A 430 28.22 -7.82 2.54
C ARG A 430 28.75 -8.43 1.23
N LEU A 431 28.32 -9.65 0.89
CA LEU A 431 28.74 -10.36 -0.32
C LEU A 431 27.84 -10.14 -1.54
N ARG A 432 26.80 -9.29 -1.46
CA ARG A 432 25.83 -9.01 -2.54
C ARG A 432 25.21 -10.28 -3.17
N ILE A 433 25.11 -11.39 -2.41
CA ILE A 433 24.46 -12.61 -2.88
C ILE A 433 22.95 -12.35 -2.87
N LYS A 434 22.42 -11.91 -4.03
CA LYS A 434 21.01 -11.54 -4.21
C LYS A 434 20.13 -12.76 -3.98
N GLU A 435 19.04 -12.55 -3.23
CA GLU A 435 18.02 -13.56 -3.00
C GLU A 435 17.15 -13.74 -4.27
N GLU A 436 17.72 -14.40 -5.28
CA GLU A 436 17.13 -14.51 -6.63
C GLU A 436 15.69 -15.00 -6.63
N ARG A 437 15.34 -15.91 -5.72
CA ARG A 437 13.98 -16.44 -5.61
C ARG A 437 12.98 -15.40 -5.14
N LEU A 438 13.34 -14.54 -4.19
CA LEU A 438 12.45 -13.49 -3.73
C LEU A 438 12.27 -12.42 -4.80
N ASN A 439 13.36 -12.05 -5.48
CA ASN A 439 13.31 -11.12 -6.60
C ASN A 439 12.44 -11.65 -7.75
N ALA A 440 12.57 -12.94 -8.09
CA ALA A 440 11.70 -13.57 -9.08
C ALA A 440 10.24 -13.62 -8.63
N TYR A 441 9.98 -13.86 -7.34
CA TYR A 441 8.64 -13.80 -6.78
C TYR A 441 8.04 -12.38 -6.87
N TYR A 442 8.81 -11.34 -6.56
CA TYR A 442 8.38 -9.94 -6.67
C TYR A 442 8.10 -9.52 -8.12
N ALA A 443 8.97 -9.91 -9.05
CA ALA A 443 8.73 -9.73 -10.47
C ALA A 443 7.47 -10.48 -10.92
N TYR A 444 7.27 -11.73 -10.47
CA TYR A 444 6.06 -12.49 -10.73
C TYR A 444 4.79 -11.74 -10.29
N LEU A 445 4.77 -11.21 -9.06
CA LEU A 445 3.62 -10.45 -8.55
C LEU A 445 3.37 -9.16 -9.32
N THR A 446 4.42 -8.56 -9.90
CA THR A 446 4.31 -7.35 -10.73
C THR A 446 3.75 -7.67 -12.12
N LEU A 447 4.20 -8.77 -12.74
CA LEU A 447 3.78 -9.18 -14.08
C LEU A 447 2.39 -9.85 -14.09
N LYS A 448 1.96 -10.47 -12.98
CA LYS A 448 0.72 -11.23 -12.93
C LYS A 448 -0.54 -10.39 -13.29
N PRO A 449 -0.72 -9.15 -12.80
CA PRO A 449 -1.81 -8.28 -13.25
C PRO A 449 -1.76 -7.93 -14.75
N ILE A 450 -0.57 -7.82 -15.33
CA ILE A 450 -0.39 -7.55 -16.78
C ILE A 450 -0.79 -8.77 -17.60
N GLU A 451 -0.41 -9.97 -17.17
CA GLU A 451 -0.86 -11.22 -17.78
C GLU A 451 -2.39 -11.35 -17.73
N GLU A 452 -3.00 -11.12 -16.57
CA GLU A 452 -4.46 -11.20 -16.41
C GLU A 452 -5.20 -10.20 -17.32
N LEU A 453 -4.64 -9.01 -17.49
CA LEU A 453 -5.16 -7.99 -18.41
C LEU A 453 -5.13 -8.47 -19.87
N LEU A 454 -4.01 -9.05 -20.31
CA LEU A 454 -3.85 -9.60 -21.65
C LEU A 454 -4.76 -10.79 -21.92
N ILE A 455 -4.98 -11.66 -20.91
CA ILE A 455 -5.96 -12.74 -20.99
C ILE A 455 -7.37 -12.17 -21.23
N LYS A 456 -7.77 -11.15 -20.45
CA LYS A 456 -9.09 -10.50 -20.61
C LYS A 456 -9.24 -9.86 -22.00
N ARG A 457 -8.19 -9.19 -22.51
CA ARG A 457 -8.17 -8.63 -23.88
C ARG A 457 -8.45 -9.72 -24.92
N ASN A 458 -7.68 -10.80 -24.90
CA ASN A 458 -7.79 -11.87 -25.90
C ASN A 458 -9.13 -12.63 -25.82
N LEU A 459 -9.74 -12.73 -24.64
CA LEU A 459 -11.09 -13.28 -24.48
C LEU A 459 -12.14 -12.34 -25.07
N SER A 460 -12.01 -11.02 -24.87
CA SER A 460 -12.93 -10.03 -25.44
C SER A 460 -12.90 -10.04 -26.97
N SER A 461 -11.74 -10.25 -27.59
CA SER A 461 -11.62 -10.34 -29.05
C SER A 461 -12.22 -11.61 -29.65
N LYS A 462 -12.33 -12.70 -28.87
CA LYS A 462 -12.85 -13.99 -29.35
C LYS A 462 -14.38 -14.09 -29.30
N LEU A 463 -15.05 -13.30 -28.48
CA LEU A 463 -16.52 -13.30 -28.36
C LEU A 463 -17.21 -12.60 -29.54
N ASP A 464 -16.44 -11.89 -30.37
CA ASP A 464 -16.92 -11.17 -31.56
C ASP A 464 -16.64 -11.96 -32.88
N CYS A 465 -16.09 -13.18 -32.80
CA CYS A 465 -15.95 -14.15 -33.90
C CYS A 465 -16.90 -15.34 -33.68
#